data_AF-A0A9D6XL17-F1
#
_entry.id   AF-A0A9D6XL17-F1
#
_cell.length_a   1.000
_cell.length_b   1.000
_cell.length_c   1.000
_cell.angle_alpha   90.00
_cell.angle_beta   90.00
_cell.angle_gamma   90.00
#
_symmetry.space_group_name_H-M   'P 1'
#
loop_
_entity.id
_entity.type
_entity.pdbx_description
1 polymer ?
#
loop_
_entity_poly.entity_id
_entity_poly.type
_entity_poly.pdbx_seq_one_letter_code
_entity_poly.pdbx_strand_id
1 'polypeptide(L)'
;MKQSKIAVALVVALAFVFAAAGLYAATAPAVIKMQTAGYAKHTKPIVAFSHKKHTTPAYGAKCGDCHHDKAGKPLAALKDGDPVQKCSVCHKSLSLAAPAVLKGLAGPVRKKKELEFHANAIHLNCIDCHKTWNKKNAKKPNEGAPVACNKCHK
;
A
#
# COMPACT_ATOMS: atom_id res chain seq x y z
N MET A 1 19.62 50.54 21.08
CA MET A 1 18.19 50.18 20.87
C MET A 1 17.85 49.60 19.48
N LYS A 2 18.73 49.69 18.46
CA LYS A 2 18.43 49.25 17.08
C LYS A 2 18.65 47.74 16.85
N GLN A 3 19.60 47.11 17.55
CA GLN A 3 19.90 45.68 17.39
C GLN A 3 18.85 44.74 18.01
N SER A 4 18.20 45.14 19.11
CA SER A 4 17.12 44.36 19.74
C SER A 4 15.89 44.22 18.84
N LYS A 5 15.57 45.24 18.03
CA LYS A 5 14.42 45.20 17.09
C LYS A 5 14.67 44.27 15.89
N ILE A 6 15.93 44.17 15.42
CA ILE A 6 16.32 43.32 14.29
C ILE A 6 16.36 41.84 14.73
N ALA A 7 16.87 41.54 15.92
CA ALA A 7 16.88 40.19 16.47
C ALA A 7 15.46 39.64 16.69
N VAL A 8 14.55 40.47 17.20
CA VAL A 8 13.13 40.08 17.38
C VAL A 8 12.44 39.88 16.04
N ALA A 9 12.69 40.73 15.04
CA ALA A 9 12.13 40.56 13.69
C ALA A 9 12.63 39.27 13.01
N LEU A 10 13.90 38.91 13.20
CA LEU A 10 14.48 37.66 12.68
C LEU A 10 13.90 36.42 13.35
N VAL A 11 13.71 36.42 14.67
CA VAL A 11 13.10 35.29 15.39
C VAL A 11 11.63 35.10 14.98
N VAL A 12 10.89 36.20 14.81
CA VAL A 12 9.50 36.14 14.33
C VAL A 12 9.45 35.66 12.87
N ALA A 13 10.30 36.15 11.98
CA ALA A 13 10.38 35.69 10.60
C ALA A 13 10.75 34.20 10.50
N LEU A 14 11.68 33.72 11.33
CA LEU A 14 12.04 32.30 11.40
C LEU A 14 10.86 31.43 11.89
N ALA A 15 10.11 31.92 12.90
CA ALA A 15 8.91 31.24 13.39
C ALA A 15 7.81 31.15 12.31
N PHE A 16 7.66 32.15 11.44
CA PHE A 16 6.73 32.10 10.30
C PHE A 16 7.19 31.14 9.21
N VAL A 17 8.49 31.00 8.96
CA VAL A 17 9.03 30.02 7.98
C VAL A 17 8.81 28.57 8.46
N PHE A 18 8.92 28.29 9.77
CA PHE A 18 8.59 26.97 10.31
C PHE A 18 7.07 26.70 10.40
N ALA A 19 6.24 27.74 10.57
CA ALA A 19 4.78 27.60 10.51
C ALA A 19 4.26 27.29 9.09
N ALA A 20 4.95 27.76 8.04
CA ALA A 20 4.58 27.51 6.65
C ALA A 20 4.91 26.09 6.16
N ALA A 21 5.82 25.36 6.83
CA ALA A 21 6.22 24.01 6.44
C ALA A 21 5.19 22.92 6.82
N GLY A 22 4.20 23.24 7.67
CA GLY A 22 3.25 22.27 8.24
C GLY A 22 1.88 22.19 7.55
N LEU A 23 1.62 22.94 6.49
CA LEU A 23 0.26 23.13 5.93
C LEU A 23 0.04 22.60 4.52
N TYR A 24 0.92 21.71 4.03
CA TYR A 24 0.57 20.89 2.87
C TYR A 24 -0.09 19.61 3.39
N ALA A 25 -1.43 19.55 3.33
CA ALA A 25 -2.12 18.29 3.40
C ALA A 25 -1.62 17.42 2.24
N ALA A 26 -0.70 16.50 2.53
CA ALA A 26 -0.31 15.49 1.57
C ALA A 26 -1.57 14.71 1.16
N THR A 27 -1.64 14.23 -0.07
CA THR A 27 -2.68 13.31 -0.50
C THR A 27 -2.01 12.01 -0.94
N ALA A 28 -2.72 10.89 -0.82
CA ALA A 28 -2.20 9.64 -1.34
C ALA A 28 -1.99 9.78 -2.85
N PRO A 29 -0.85 9.30 -3.39
CA PRO A 29 -0.59 9.40 -4.82
C PRO A 29 -1.71 8.72 -5.62
N ALA A 30 -2.26 9.41 -6.62
CA ALA A 30 -3.38 8.89 -7.39
C ALA A 30 -3.07 7.54 -8.07
N VAL A 31 -1.84 7.39 -8.55
CA VAL A 31 -1.29 6.16 -9.13
C VAL A 31 0.13 5.95 -8.62
N ILE A 32 0.45 4.71 -8.23
CA ILE A 32 1.81 4.28 -7.89
C ILE A 32 2.22 3.11 -8.78
N LYS A 33 3.52 2.97 -9.01
CA LYS A 33 4.09 1.73 -9.52
C LYS A 33 4.34 0.80 -8.32
N MET A 34 3.84 -0.43 -8.39
CA MET A 34 4.10 -1.47 -7.37
C MET A 34 5.51 -2.03 -7.52
N GLN A 35 6.49 -1.14 -7.42
CA GLN A 35 7.90 -1.41 -7.58
C GLN A 35 8.59 -1.27 -6.23
N THR A 36 9.28 -2.34 -5.82
CA THR A 36 10.06 -2.38 -4.60
C THR A 36 11.52 -2.59 -4.95
N ALA A 37 12.39 -1.71 -4.49
CA ALA A 37 13.82 -1.90 -4.60
C ALA A 37 14.24 -3.17 -3.85
N GLY A 38 15.14 -3.96 -4.44
CA GLY A 38 15.63 -5.22 -3.86
C GLY A 38 15.12 -6.49 -4.55
N TYR A 39 14.13 -6.38 -5.46
CA TYR A 39 13.87 -7.48 -6.39
C TYR A 39 15.04 -7.59 -7.37
N ALA A 40 15.73 -8.74 -7.38
CA ALA A 40 16.86 -8.97 -8.29
C ALA A 40 16.42 -8.99 -9.77
N LYS A 41 15.24 -9.57 -10.05
CA LYS A 41 14.65 -9.62 -11.38
C LYS A 41 13.13 -9.65 -11.28
N HIS A 42 12.46 -8.89 -12.15
CA HIS A 42 11.01 -8.99 -12.32
C HIS A 42 10.70 -10.03 -13.40
N THR A 43 9.80 -10.97 -13.08
CA THR A 43 9.33 -12.01 -14.02
C THR A 43 8.05 -11.60 -14.76
N LYS A 44 7.47 -10.45 -14.38
CA LYS A 44 6.25 -9.87 -14.95
C LYS A 44 6.37 -8.33 -15.00
N PRO A 45 5.62 -7.65 -15.88
CA PRO A 45 5.52 -6.20 -15.88
C PRO A 45 5.11 -5.62 -14.52
N ILE A 46 5.56 -4.40 -14.25
CA ILE A 46 5.26 -3.68 -13.00
C ILE A 46 3.80 -3.22 -13.02
N VAL A 47 3.05 -3.60 -11.99
CA VAL A 47 1.64 -3.21 -11.85
C VAL A 47 1.55 -1.72 -11.49
N ALA A 48 0.77 -0.97 -12.26
CA ALA A 48 0.31 0.36 -11.88
C ALA A 48 -0.95 0.24 -11.00
N PHE A 49 -0.88 0.74 -9.78
CA PHE A 49 -1.99 0.71 -8.82
C PHE A 49 -2.57 2.11 -8.65
N SER A 50 -3.90 2.24 -8.70
CA SER A 50 -4.59 3.52 -8.48
C SER A 50 -5.33 3.52 -7.15
N HIS A 51 -4.92 4.38 -6.20
CA HIS A 51 -5.64 4.57 -4.94
C HIS A 51 -7.06 5.07 -5.20
N LYS A 52 -7.18 6.13 -6.02
CA LYS A 52 -8.47 6.77 -6.33
C LYS A 52 -9.47 5.77 -6.89
N LYS A 53 -9.04 4.86 -7.78
CA LYS A 53 -9.94 3.81 -8.30
C LYS A 53 -10.49 2.96 -7.16
N HIS A 54 -9.64 2.44 -6.27
CA HIS A 54 -10.07 1.53 -5.21
C HIS A 54 -10.96 2.20 -4.16
N THR A 55 -10.80 3.51 -3.93
CA THR A 55 -11.60 4.26 -2.94
C THR A 55 -12.88 4.86 -3.50
N THR A 56 -13.09 4.85 -4.83
CA THR A 56 -14.35 5.34 -5.41
C THR A 56 -15.58 4.63 -4.83
N PRO A 57 -16.75 5.28 -4.78
CA PRO A 57 -17.98 4.65 -4.29
C PRO A 57 -18.35 3.32 -4.98
N ALA A 58 -17.96 3.15 -6.24
CA ALA A 58 -18.22 1.91 -6.99
C ALA A 58 -17.43 0.69 -6.46
N TYR A 59 -16.25 0.90 -5.87
CA TYR A 59 -15.40 -0.18 -5.35
C TYR A 59 -15.31 -0.15 -3.81
N GLY A 60 -15.31 1.03 -3.20
CA GLY A 60 -15.57 1.26 -1.79
C GLY A 60 -14.51 0.75 -0.81
N ALA A 61 -13.28 0.50 -1.27
CA ALA A 61 -12.22 0.05 -0.38
C ALA A 61 -11.83 1.17 0.60
N LYS A 62 -11.63 0.79 1.86
CA LYS A 62 -11.14 1.67 2.93
C LYS A 62 -9.63 1.57 3.05
N CYS A 63 -8.99 2.59 3.61
CA CYS A 63 -7.55 2.64 3.80
C CYS A 63 -7.03 1.41 4.58
N GLY A 64 -7.78 1.02 5.63
CA GLY A 64 -7.48 -0.15 6.46
C GLY A 64 -7.68 -1.52 5.79
N ASP A 65 -8.34 -1.59 4.63
CA ASP A 65 -8.50 -2.87 3.91
C ASP A 65 -7.17 -3.37 3.32
N CYS A 66 -6.21 -2.46 3.13
CA CYS A 66 -4.85 -2.78 2.68
C CYS A 66 -3.79 -2.40 3.72
N HIS A 67 -3.92 -1.23 4.36
CA HIS A 67 -2.96 -0.77 5.35
C HIS A 67 -3.31 -1.35 6.72
N HIS A 68 -2.47 -2.25 7.18
CA HIS A 68 -2.61 -2.92 8.47
C HIS A 68 -1.34 -2.77 9.31
N ASP A 69 -1.48 -2.98 10.62
CA ASP A 69 -0.35 -3.05 11.54
C ASP A 69 0.41 -4.37 11.42
N LYS A 70 1.46 -4.54 12.24
CA LYS A 70 2.29 -5.77 12.26
C LYS A 70 1.50 -7.03 12.67
N ALA A 71 0.39 -6.88 13.40
CA ALA A 71 -0.48 -7.98 13.80
C ALA A 71 -1.56 -8.30 12.73
N GLY A 72 -1.58 -7.55 11.63
CA GLY A 72 -2.61 -7.68 10.59
C GLY A 72 -3.91 -6.97 10.93
N LYS A 73 -3.95 -6.10 11.94
CA LYS A 73 -5.13 -5.31 12.26
C LYS A 73 -5.25 -4.13 11.29
N PRO A 74 -6.43 -3.88 10.70
CA PRO A 74 -6.67 -2.72 9.85
C PRO A 74 -6.31 -1.40 10.53
N LEU A 75 -5.63 -0.50 9.81
CA LEU A 75 -5.43 0.88 10.24
C LEU A 75 -6.69 1.70 9.91
N ALA A 76 -7.76 1.48 10.68
CA ALA A 76 -9.09 2.03 10.39
C ALA A 76 -9.19 3.56 10.51
N ALA A 77 -8.28 4.18 11.27
CA ALA A 77 -8.22 5.64 11.45
C ALA A 77 -7.32 6.36 10.44
N LEU A 78 -6.72 5.62 9.49
CA LEU A 78 -5.82 6.17 8.49
C LEU A 78 -6.58 7.09 7.54
N LYS A 79 -6.07 8.32 7.36
CA LYS A 79 -6.63 9.36 6.50
C LYS A 79 -5.83 9.50 5.22
N ASP A 80 -6.41 10.20 4.25
CA ASP A 80 -5.71 10.53 3.01
C ASP A 80 -4.48 11.38 3.31
N GLY A 81 -3.33 11.00 2.72
CA GLY A 81 -2.05 11.67 2.95
C GLY A 81 -1.27 11.25 4.19
N ASP A 82 -1.87 10.48 5.10
CA ASP A 82 -1.17 10.00 6.27
C ASP A 82 0.06 9.15 5.86
N PRO A 83 1.18 9.27 6.58
CA PRO A 83 2.37 8.50 6.27
C PRO A 83 2.11 7.01 6.49
N VAL A 84 2.49 6.20 5.50
CA VAL A 84 2.39 4.74 5.53
C VAL A 84 3.71 4.08 5.17
N GLN A 85 3.90 2.85 5.62
CA GLN A 85 5.07 2.06 5.25
C GLN A 85 4.82 1.18 4.04
N LYS A 86 5.88 0.89 3.28
CA LYS A 86 5.85 -0.11 2.20
C LYS A 86 5.64 -1.50 2.79
N CYS A 87 4.89 -2.34 2.10
CA CYS A 87 4.64 -3.73 2.50
C CYS A 87 5.95 -4.50 2.78
N SER A 88 6.99 -4.23 1.97
CA SER A 88 8.31 -4.86 2.06
C SER A 88 9.10 -4.55 3.33
N VAL A 89 8.69 -3.57 4.14
CA VAL A 89 9.31 -3.34 5.45
C VAL A 89 9.04 -4.52 6.39
N CYS A 90 7.84 -5.10 6.32
CA CYS A 90 7.42 -6.24 7.14
C CYS A 90 7.47 -7.57 6.37
N HIS A 91 7.04 -7.57 5.11
CA HIS A 91 7.04 -8.74 4.22
C HIS A 91 8.35 -8.78 3.43
N LYS A 92 9.44 -9.18 4.10
CA LYS A 92 10.80 -8.92 3.63
C LYS A 92 11.30 -9.83 2.52
N SER A 93 10.74 -11.04 2.39
CA SER A 93 11.20 -11.97 1.35
C SER A 93 10.69 -11.54 -0.02
N LEU A 94 11.54 -10.90 -0.83
CA LEU A 94 11.18 -10.28 -2.11
C LEU A 94 11.05 -11.30 -3.25
N SER A 95 10.15 -12.27 -3.08
CA SER A 95 9.85 -13.30 -4.07
C SER A 95 8.47 -13.89 -3.83
N LEU A 96 8.06 -14.83 -4.67
CA LEU A 96 7.03 -15.79 -4.31
C LEU A 96 7.65 -16.90 -3.46
N ALA A 97 6.90 -17.40 -2.49
CA ALA A 97 7.26 -18.59 -1.73
C ALA A 97 7.41 -19.78 -2.67
N ALA A 98 8.59 -20.40 -2.67
CA ALA A 98 8.85 -21.59 -3.48
C ALA A 98 7.99 -22.77 -2.98
N PRO A 99 7.51 -23.66 -3.88
CA PRO A 99 6.73 -24.83 -3.48
C PRO A 99 7.42 -25.69 -2.41
N ALA A 100 8.74 -25.84 -2.49
CA ALA A 100 9.54 -26.58 -1.52
C ALA A 100 9.46 -25.97 -0.10
N VAL A 101 9.41 -24.64 0.02
CA VAL A 101 9.29 -23.92 1.31
C VAL A 101 7.92 -24.13 1.95
N LEU A 102 6.89 -24.38 1.13
CA LEU A 102 5.52 -24.57 1.59
C LEU A 102 5.12 -26.05 1.67
N LYS A 103 6.03 -26.98 1.36
CA LYS A 103 5.75 -28.41 1.34
C LYS A 103 5.38 -28.89 2.75
N GLY A 104 4.27 -29.63 2.84
CA GLY A 104 3.77 -30.15 4.13
C GLY A 104 3.05 -29.12 5.00
N LEU A 105 3.02 -27.83 4.61
CA LEU A 105 2.25 -26.80 5.33
C LEU A 105 0.83 -26.71 4.78
N ALA A 106 -0.15 -26.64 5.67
CA ALA A 106 -1.55 -26.46 5.34
C ALA A 106 -2.21 -25.35 6.19
N GLY A 107 -3.38 -24.89 5.72
CA GLY A 107 -4.26 -24.01 6.47
C GLY A 107 -3.59 -22.70 6.95
N PRO A 108 -3.89 -22.25 8.18
CA PRO A 108 -3.34 -20.99 8.73
C PRO A 108 -1.81 -20.97 8.80
N VAL A 109 -1.18 -22.12 9.07
CA VAL A 109 0.29 -22.22 9.16
C VAL A 109 0.93 -21.93 7.80
N ARG A 110 0.38 -22.52 6.73
CA ARG A 110 0.81 -22.23 5.36
C ARG A 110 0.63 -20.75 5.02
N LYS A 111 -0.55 -20.19 5.29
CA LYS A 111 -0.84 -18.78 5.00
C LYS A 111 0.13 -17.84 5.73
N LYS A 112 0.41 -18.10 7.01
CA LYS A 112 1.40 -17.33 7.77
C LYS A 112 2.78 -17.39 7.14
N LYS A 113 3.19 -18.57 6.64
CA LYS A 113 4.48 -18.74 5.94
C LYS A 113 4.51 -17.99 4.62
N GLU A 114 3.43 -18.06 3.83
CA GLU A 114 3.30 -17.30 2.58
C GLU A 114 3.38 -15.79 2.83
N LEU A 115 2.79 -15.29 3.93
CA LEU A 115 2.87 -13.87 4.28
C LEU A 115 4.29 -13.39 4.61
N GLU A 116 5.28 -14.24 4.85
CA GLU A 116 6.67 -13.77 4.95
C GLU A 116 7.19 -13.22 3.60
N PHE A 117 6.58 -13.66 2.50
CA PHE A 117 6.95 -13.32 1.13
C PHE A 117 6.15 -12.14 0.60
N HIS A 118 6.85 -11.09 0.20
CA HIS A 118 6.27 -9.84 -0.31
C HIS A 118 5.30 -10.07 -1.48
N ALA A 119 5.70 -10.91 -2.46
CA ALA A 119 4.84 -11.16 -3.61
C ALA A 119 3.59 -11.93 -3.21
N ASN A 120 3.69 -12.90 -2.29
CA ASN A 120 2.51 -13.61 -1.77
C ASN A 120 1.58 -12.68 -1.00
N ALA A 121 2.12 -11.80 -0.16
CA ALA A 121 1.31 -10.82 0.59
C ALA A 121 0.50 -9.92 -0.35
N ILE A 122 1.13 -9.41 -1.43
CA ILE A 122 0.43 -8.63 -2.46
C ILE A 122 -0.63 -9.48 -3.16
N HIS A 123 -0.28 -10.68 -3.63
CA HIS A 123 -1.23 -11.53 -4.37
C HIS A 123 -2.43 -11.93 -3.50
N LEU A 124 -2.22 -12.32 -2.25
CA LEU A 124 -3.30 -12.64 -1.32
C LEU A 124 -4.19 -11.42 -1.10
N ASN A 125 -3.61 -10.24 -0.79
CA ASN A 125 -4.39 -9.03 -0.55
C ASN A 125 -5.23 -8.62 -1.77
N CYS A 126 -4.62 -8.55 -2.95
CA CYS A 126 -5.28 -8.07 -4.17
C CYS A 126 -6.25 -9.12 -4.74
N ILE A 127 -5.80 -10.36 -4.94
CA ILE A 127 -6.58 -11.38 -5.63
C ILE A 127 -7.76 -11.83 -4.77
N ASP A 128 -7.59 -12.00 -3.46
CA ASP A 128 -8.69 -12.43 -2.60
C ASP A 128 -9.77 -11.35 -2.54
N CYS A 129 -9.38 -10.07 -2.37
CA CYS A 129 -10.33 -8.95 -2.41
C CYS A 129 -11.09 -8.90 -3.75
N HIS A 130 -10.37 -8.99 -4.87
CA HIS A 130 -10.99 -8.99 -6.21
C HIS A 130 -11.93 -10.17 -6.41
N LYS A 131 -11.56 -11.38 -6.00
CA LYS A 131 -12.44 -12.57 -6.06
C LYS A 131 -13.68 -12.38 -5.22
N THR A 132 -13.54 -11.88 -3.99
CA THR A 132 -14.68 -11.62 -3.09
C THR A 132 -15.60 -10.55 -3.67
N TRP A 133 -15.06 -9.45 -4.18
CA TRP A 133 -15.84 -8.39 -4.81
C TRP A 133 -16.56 -8.90 -6.06
N ASN A 134 -15.87 -9.64 -6.94
CA ASN A 134 -16.48 -10.23 -8.14
C ASN A 134 -17.63 -11.17 -7.79
N LYS A 135 -17.44 -12.05 -6.78
CA LYS A 135 -18.48 -12.97 -6.31
C LYS A 135 -19.69 -12.22 -5.76
N LYS A 136 -19.47 -11.22 -4.90
CA LYS A 136 -20.54 -10.41 -4.29
C LYS A 136 -21.34 -9.61 -5.33
N ASN A 137 -20.69 -9.21 -6.42
CA ASN A 137 -21.30 -8.38 -7.47
C ASN A 137 -21.65 -9.19 -8.74
N ALA A 138 -21.69 -10.52 -8.65
CA ALA A 138 -22.01 -11.44 -9.75
C ALA A 138 -21.27 -11.13 -11.07
N LYS A 139 -19.99 -10.73 -10.98
CA LYS A 139 -19.20 -10.34 -12.15
C LYS A 139 -18.62 -11.55 -12.87
N LYS A 140 -18.73 -11.54 -14.20
CA LYS A 140 -18.07 -12.55 -15.06
C LYS A 140 -16.54 -12.36 -15.07
N PRO A 141 -15.76 -13.39 -15.48
CA PRO A 141 -14.30 -13.37 -15.44
C PRO A 141 -13.59 -12.19 -16.14
N ASN A 142 -14.27 -11.51 -17.08
CA ASN A 142 -13.74 -10.34 -17.81
C ASN A 142 -14.48 -9.02 -17.54
N GLU A 143 -15.47 -9.03 -16.64
CA GLU A 143 -16.33 -7.87 -16.35
C GLU A 143 -16.07 -7.30 -14.94
N GLY A 144 -15.22 -7.99 -14.16
CA GLY A 144 -14.94 -7.67 -12.76
C GLY A 144 -13.54 -7.14 -12.50
N ALA A 145 -13.20 -7.06 -11.21
CA ALA A 145 -11.85 -6.78 -10.74
C ALA A 145 -10.87 -7.87 -11.22
N PRO A 146 -9.62 -7.51 -11.60
CA PRO A 146 -8.71 -8.42 -12.28
C PRO A 146 -8.17 -9.51 -11.34
N VAL A 147 -8.36 -10.78 -11.71
CA VAL A 147 -7.84 -11.94 -10.94
C VAL A 147 -6.78 -12.74 -11.71
N ALA A 148 -6.68 -12.54 -13.02
CA ALA A 148 -5.72 -13.23 -13.87
C ALA A 148 -4.41 -12.44 -13.97
N CYS A 149 -3.28 -13.16 -14.05
CA CYS A 149 -1.93 -12.57 -14.02
C CYS A 149 -1.75 -11.42 -15.02
N ASN A 150 -2.11 -11.63 -16.28
CA ASN A 150 -1.97 -10.66 -17.38
C ASN A 150 -3.02 -9.53 -17.34
N LYS A 151 -4.03 -9.61 -16.47
CA LYS A 151 -4.98 -8.51 -16.26
C LYS A 151 -4.44 -7.49 -15.26
N CYS A 152 -3.49 -7.87 -14.40
CA CYS A 152 -2.76 -6.99 -13.50
C CYS A 152 -1.39 -6.60 -14.05
N HIS A 153 -0.62 -7.57 -14.54
CA HIS A 153 0.73 -7.39 -15.09
C HIS A 153 0.66 -7.15 -16.60
N LYS A 154 0.44 -5.89 -16.99
CA LYS A 154 0.35 -5.43 -18.38
C LYS A 154 1.60 -4.68 -18.80
#